data_AF-A0A3B4UU76-F1
#
_entry.id   AF-A0A3B4UU76-F1
#
_cell.length_a   1.000
_cell.length_b   1.000
_cell.length_c   1.000
_cell.angle_alpha   90.00
_cell.angle_beta   90.00
_cell.angle_gamma   90.00
#
_symmetry.space_group_name_H-M   'P 1'
#
loop_
_entity.id
_entity.type
_entity.pdbx_description
1 polymer ?
#
loop_
_entity_poly.entity_id
_entity_poly.type
_entity_poly.pdbx_seq_one_letter_code
_entity_poly.pdbx_strand_id
1 'polypeptide(L)'
;MEYLDVVVNESLRLERISKASVEMNGVTIPKGTAIMIPVYTLHCYPALLSEPEAFKPGREQRQHRSLYLLLFRAGPRNRIGMLLALLMMKLAIVVLQNFSFVTCKETEIAMVLANDFFPQPNTPIKLKLEPRASAANSLSS
;
A
#
# COMPACT_ATOMS: atom_id res chain seq x y z
N MET A 1 -4.37 -8.31 -38.10
CA MET A 1 -3.79 -8.54 -36.76
C MET A 1 -4.25 -7.52 -35.72
N GLU A 2 -5.24 -6.67 -36.03
CA GLU A 2 -5.71 -5.58 -35.17
C GLU A 2 -6.19 -6.05 -33.78
N TYR A 3 -6.83 -7.22 -33.71
CA TYR A 3 -7.28 -7.81 -32.44
C TYR A 3 -6.13 -8.22 -31.53
N LEU A 4 -5.04 -8.73 -32.11
CA LEU A 4 -3.86 -9.14 -31.35
C LEU A 4 -3.12 -7.92 -30.79
N ASP A 5 -3.08 -6.82 -31.55
CA ASP A 5 -2.56 -5.54 -31.07
C ASP A 5 -3.41 -4.97 -29.93
N VAL A 6 -4.74 -5.12 -29.96
CA VAL A 6 -5.63 -4.74 -28.84
C VAL A 6 -5.37 -5.62 -27.62
N VAL A 7 -5.24 -6.94 -27.79
CA VAL A 7 -4.95 -7.87 -26.68
C VAL A 7 -3.58 -7.59 -26.06
N VAL A 8 -2.56 -7.32 -26.89
CA VAL A 8 -1.23 -6.92 -26.42
C VAL A 8 -1.31 -5.58 -25.72
N ASN A 9 -1.96 -4.55 -26.29
CA ASN A 9 -2.13 -3.25 -25.64
C ASN A 9 -2.91 -3.32 -24.33
N GLU A 10 -3.90 -4.21 -24.24
CA GLU A 10 -4.71 -4.42 -23.04
C GLU A 10 -3.95 -5.22 -21.96
N SER A 11 -3.11 -6.17 -22.37
CA SER A 11 -2.19 -6.89 -21.47
C SER A 11 -1.12 -5.93 -20.91
N LEU A 12 -0.59 -5.06 -21.77
CA LEU A 12 0.34 -3.98 -21.42
C LEU A 12 -0.34 -2.82 -20.67
N ARG A 13 -1.68 -2.80 -20.55
CA ARG A 13 -2.42 -1.82 -19.72
C ARG A 13 -2.05 -1.94 -18.24
N LEU A 14 -1.73 -3.14 -17.80
CA LEU A 14 -1.35 -3.45 -16.42
C LEU A 14 0.06 -2.94 -16.08
N GLU A 15 0.92 -2.78 -17.08
CA GLU A 15 2.30 -2.32 -16.91
C GLU A 15 2.46 -0.85 -17.33
N ARG A 16 3.33 -0.11 -16.62
CA ARG A 16 3.68 1.26 -17.02
C ARG A 16 4.74 1.18 -18.11
N ILE A 17 4.35 1.38 -19.37
CA ILE A 17 5.29 1.34 -20.50
C ILE A 17 5.55 2.75 -21.01
N SER A 18 6.82 3.06 -21.27
CA SER A 18 7.19 4.33 -21.87
C SER A 18 6.69 4.43 -23.31
N LYS A 19 5.84 5.43 -23.60
CA LYS A 19 5.32 5.68 -24.95
C LYS A 19 6.29 6.43 -25.86
N ALA A 20 7.33 7.04 -25.28
CA ALA A 20 8.35 7.82 -25.97
C ALA A 20 9.73 7.59 -25.33
N SER A 21 10.81 7.93 -26.04
CA SER A 21 12.13 7.96 -25.42
C SER A 21 12.22 9.17 -24.50
N VAL A 22 12.62 8.96 -23.24
CA VAL A 22 12.69 10.03 -22.23
C VAL A 22 14.03 9.96 -21.51
N GLU A 23 14.69 11.10 -21.33
CA GLU A 23 15.85 11.20 -20.44
C GLU A 23 15.41 11.60 -19.04
N MET A 24 15.82 10.81 -18.04
CA MET A 24 15.49 11.05 -16.64
C MET A 24 16.73 10.86 -15.78
N ASN A 25 17.16 11.89 -15.05
CA ASN A 25 18.37 11.88 -14.21
C ASN A 25 19.64 11.36 -14.93
N GLY A 26 19.83 11.72 -16.20
CA GLY A 26 20.98 11.29 -17.01
C GLY A 26 20.87 9.86 -17.55
N VAL A 27 19.75 9.19 -17.35
CA VAL A 27 19.46 7.86 -17.91
C VAL A 27 18.42 7.99 -19.03
N THR A 28 18.75 7.52 -20.23
CA THR A 28 17.82 7.47 -21.36
C THR A 28 16.96 6.20 -21.25
N ILE A 29 15.65 6.37 -21.15
CA ILE A 29 14.65 5.30 -21.13
C ILE A 29 14.06 5.18 -22.54
N PRO A 30 14.34 4.11 -23.29
CA PRO A 30 13.81 3.92 -24.64
C PRO A 30 12.28 3.77 -24.65
N LYS A 31 11.67 4.13 -25.78
CA LYS A 31 10.26 3.81 -26.06
C LYS A 31 10.04 2.30 -25.97
N GLY A 32 8.92 1.89 -25.37
CA GLY A 32 8.56 0.48 -25.19
C GLY A 32 9.12 -0.16 -23.92
N THR A 33 9.88 0.57 -23.11
CA THR A 33 10.43 0.04 -21.85
C THR A 33 9.35 -0.04 -20.77
N ALA A 34 9.19 -1.21 -20.15
CA ALA A 34 8.37 -1.39 -18.96
C ALA A 34 9.06 -0.80 -17.73
N ILE A 35 8.33 -0.01 -16.95
CA ILE A 35 8.83 0.73 -15.79
C ILE A 35 8.11 0.22 -14.55
N MET A 36 8.86 -0.38 -13.64
CA MET A 36 8.40 -0.72 -12.30
C MET A 36 8.92 0.31 -11.30
N ILE A 37 8.03 0.89 -10.50
CA ILE A 37 8.42 1.75 -9.38
C ILE A 37 8.48 0.87 -8.13
N PRO A 38 9.64 0.72 -7.46
CA PRO A 38 9.77 -0.13 -6.27
C PRO A 38 9.18 0.57 -5.04
N VAL A 39 7.85 0.61 -4.96
CA VAL A 39 7.16 1.46 -3.97
C VAL A 39 7.45 1.03 -2.53
N TYR A 40 7.53 -0.28 -2.26
CA TYR A 40 7.90 -0.80 -0.93
C TYR A 40 9.28 -0.28 -0.49
N THR A 41 10.29 -0.45 -1.34
CA THR A 41 11.66 0.02 -1.07
C THR A 41 11.70 1.53 -0.85
N LEU A 42 10.95 2.31 -1.62
CA LEU A 42 10.88 3.76 -1.43
C LEU A 42 10.29 4.16 -0.07
N HIS A 43 9.31 3.42 0.45
CA HIS A 43 8.75 3.66 1.78
C HIS A 43 9.70 3.29 2.92
N CYS A 44 10.55 2.29 2.69
CA CYS A 44 11.55 1.84 3.65
C CYS A 44 12.90 2.59 3.51
N TYR A 45 13.03 3.50 2.55
CA TYR A 45 14.31 4.15 2.27
C TYR A 45 14.62 5.26 3.30
N PRO A 46 15.69 5.12 4.12
CA PRO A 46 15.95 6.05 5.23
C PRO A 46 16.21 7.51 4.80
N ALA A 47 16.69 7.71 3.57
CA ALA A 47 16.94 9.06 3.04
C ALA A 47 15.64 9.81 2.68
N LEU A 48 14.52 9.09 2.55
CA LEU A 48 13.20 9.65 2.24
C LEU A 48 12.26 9.64 3.46
N LEU A 49 12.48 8.72 4.42
CA LEU A 49 11.66 8.63 5.63
C LEU A 49 12.53 8.38 6.87
N SER A 50 12.37 9.21 7.91
CA SER A 50 13.02 9.02 9.20
C SER A 50 12.40 7.86 9.96
N GLU A 51 13.23 6.88 10.39
CA GLU A 51 12.83 5.65 11.10
C GLU A 51 11.74 4.85 10.36
N PRO A 52 12.02 4.34 9.13
CA PRO A 52 11.00 3.77 8.25
C PRO A 52 10.19 2.62 8.85
N GLU A 53 10.79 1.85 9.76
CA GLU A 53 10.19 0.68 10.41
C GLU A 53 9.18 1.03 11.51
N ALA A 54 9.25 2.25 12.06
CA ALA A 54 8.35 2.66 13.14
C ALA A 54 6.99 3.14 12.60
N PHE A 55 5.89 2.58 13.12
CA PHE A 55 4.54 3.06 12.79
C PHE A 55 4.24 4.40 13.48
N LYS A 56 4.29 5.51 12.73
CA LYS A 56 4.05 6.86 13.24
C LYS A 56 2.94 7.57 12.44
N PRO A 57 1.66 7.53 12.89
CA PRO A 57 0.52 8.13 12.19
C PRO A 57 0.68 9.62 11.88
N GLY A 58 1.42 10.38 12.69
CA GLY A 58 1.62 11.82 12.50
C GLY A 58 2.62 12.23 11.40
N ARG A 59 3.32 11.30 10.74
CA ARG A 59 4.36 11.62 9.74
C ARG A 59 3.83 12.33 8.49
N GLU A 60 2.58 12.05 8.11
CA GLU A 60 1.97 12.54 6.87
C GLU A 60 1.86 14.08 6.83
N GLN A 61 1.72 14.73 8.00
CA GLN A 61 1.47 16.16 8.08
C GLN A 61 2.69 17.03 7.76
N ARG A 62 3.92 16.49 7.82
CA ARG A 62 5.13 17.32 7.86
C ARG A 62 6.11 17.19 6.70
N GLN A 63 6.26 16.02 6.05
CA GLN A 63 7.49 15.83 5.24
C GLN A 63 7.37 15.29 3.81
N HIS A 64 6.42 14.44 3.41
CA HIS A 64 6.48 13.86 2.05
C HIS A 64 5.11 13.54 1.43
N ARG A 65 4.25 14.56 1.26
CA ARG A 65 2.95 14.39 0.59
C ARG A 65 3.09 13.71 -0.79
N SER A 66 4.17 13.98 -1.52
CA SER A 66 4.42 13.39 -2.85
C SER A 66 4.61 11.87 -2.84
N LEU A 67 5.38 11.30 -1.90
CA LEU A 67 5.64 9.86 -1.85
C LEU A 67 4.40 9.06 -1.43
N TYR A 68 3.61 9.59 -0.48
CA TYR A 68 2.34 8.97 -0.07
C TYR A 68 1.27 9.03 -1.17
N LEU A 69 1.31 10.05 -2.02
CA LEU A 69 0.42 10.16 -3.19
C LEU A 69 0.76 9.13 -4.29
N LEU A 70 1.99 8.60 -4.37
CA LEU A 70 2.41 7.69 -5.44
C LEU A 70 1.64 6.36 -5.47
N LEU A 71 1.24 5.84 -4.30
CA LEU A 71 0.57 4.54 -4.19
C LEU A 71 -0.89 4.55 -4.70
N PHE A 72 -1.58 5.69 -4.58
CA PHE A 72 -3.03 5.74 -4.69
C PHE A 72 -3.60 6.99 -5.34
N ARG A 73 -2.80 8.01 -5.64
CA ARG A 73 -3.30 9.33 -6.09
C ARG A 73 -2.52 9.97 -7.24
N ALA A 74 -1.47 9.34 -7.75
CA ALA A 74 -0.57 9.97 -8.71
C ALA A 74 -0.86 9.57 -10.17
N GLY A 75 -1.33 10.54 -10.95
CA GLY A 75 -1.42 10.47 -12.41
C GLY A 75 -2.75 9.95 -12.97
N PRO A 76 -2.87 9.89 -14.31
CA PRO A 76 -4.12 9.54 -15.00
C PRO A 76 -4.53 8.07 -14.84
N ARG A 77 -3.59 7.19 -14.48
CA ARG A 77 -3.85 5.77 -14.19
C ARG A 77 -3.96 5.52 -12.69
N ASN A 78 -4.77 6.33 -12.02
CA ASN A 78 -4.96 6.20 -10.59
C ASN A 78 -5.87 5.01 -10.23
N ARG A 79 -5.78 4.51 -8.99
CA ARG A 79 -6.66 3.44 -8.50
C ARG A 79 -8.11 3.94 -8.42
N ILE A 80 -8.97 3.47 -9.33
CA ILE A 80 -10.41 3.80 -9.38
C ILE A 80 -11.09 3.46 -8.05
N GLY A 81 -10.70 2.34 -7.41
CA GLY A 81 -11.25 1.88 -6.13
C GLY A 81 -10.70 2.58 -4.89
N MET A 82 -9.90 3.65 -5.00
CA MET A 82 -9.26 4.28 -3.83
C MET A 82 -10.30 4.76 -2.80
N LEU A 83 -11.36 5.44 -3.25
CA LEU A 83 -12.35 5.99 -2.33
C LEU A 83 -13.06 4.88 -1.53
N LEU A 84 -13.45 3.81 -2.24
CA LEU A 84 -14.07 2.64 -1.64
C LEU A 84 -13.12 1.95 -0.66
N ALA A 85 -11.85 1.74 -1.04
CA ALA A 85 -10.86 1.12 -0.16
C ALA A 85 -10.65 1.94 1.11
N LEU A 86 -10.54 3.27 1.01
CA LEU A 86 -10.41 4.15 2.19
C LEU A 86 -11.65 4.10 3.09
N LEU A 87 -12.85 4.05 2.51
CA LEU A 87 -14.09 3.91 3.26
C LEU A 87 -14.13 2.57 4.02
N MET A 88 -13.84 1.46 3.33
CA MET A 88 -13.82 0.12 3.93
C MET A 88 -12.78 0.02 5.04
N MET A 89 -11.57 0.57 4.85
CA MET A 89 -10.53 0.59 5.87
C MET A 89 -10.96 1.38 7.11
N LYS A 90 -11.58 2.55 6.93
CA LYS A 90 -12.09 3.35 8.04
C LYS A 90 -13.21 2.62 8.79
N LEU A 91 -14.13 1.99 8.07
CA LEU A 91 -15.20 1.19 8.66
C LEU A 91 -14.64 0.01 9.46
N ALA A 92 -13.65 -0.70 8.90
CA ALA A 92 -12.96 -1.78 9.59
C ALA A 92 -12.33 -1.27 10.90
N ILE A 93 -11.61 -0.14 10.87
CA ILE A 93 -11.01 0.46 12.07
C ILE A 93 -12.08 0.77 13.13
N VAL A 94 -13.25 1.30 12.76
CA VAL A 94 -14.35 1.55 13.70
C VAL A 94 -14.83 0.25 14.36
N VAL A 95 -14.99 -0.84 13.60
CA VAL A 95 -15.34 -2.15 14.16
C VAL A 95 -14.24 -2.64 15.11
N LEU A 96 -12.97 -2.44 14.74
CA LEU A 96 -11.83 -2.81 15.55
C LEU A 96 -11.68 -2.00 16.85
N GLN A 97 -12.34 -0.84 17.00
CA GLN A 97 -12.32 -0.10 18.26
C GLN A 97 -13.01 -0.86 19.40
N ASN A 98 -13.90 -1.79 19.08
CA ASN A 98 -14.60 -2.64 20.05
C ASN A 98 -13.76 -3.82 20.54
N PHE A 99 -12.61 -4.10 19.91
CA PHE A 99 -11.76 -5.23 20.23
C PHE A 99 -10.32 -4.77 20.51
N SER A 100 -9.64 -5.50 21.39
CA SER A 100 -8.22 -5.35 21.65
C SER A 100 -7.50 -6.57 21.07
N PHE A 101 -6.49 -6.30 20.23
CA PHE A 101 -5.65 -7.33 19.66
C PHE A 101 -4.53 -7.67 20.64
N VAL A 102 -4.42 -8.94 20.99
CA VAL A 102 -3.38 -9.46 21.89
C VAL A 102 -2.54 -10.48 21.12
N THR A 103 -1.22 -10.42 21.31
CA THR A 103 -0.28 -11.38 20.75
C THR A 103 -0.42 -12.73 21.46
N CYS A 104 -0.42 -13.81 20.69
CA CYS A 104 -0.42 -15.18 21.19
C CYS A 104 0.97 -15.81 21.08
N LYS A 105 1.15 -16.98 21.71
CA LYS A 105 2.37 -17.80 21.52
C LYS A 105 2.61 -18.18 20.05
N GLU A 106 1.56 -18.18 19.24
CA GLU A 106 1.60 -18.48 17.81
C GLU A 106 1.77 -17.23 16.93
N THR A 107 1.85 -16.03 17.53
CA THR A 107 2.09 -14.79 16.79
C THR A 107 3.57 -14.65 16.51
N GLU A 108 3.95 -14.74 15.25
CA GLU A 108 5.33 -14.46 14.81
C GLU A 108 5.64 -12.97 14.95
N ILE A 109 6.65 -12.66 15.76
CA ILE A 109 7.18 -11.31 15.94
C ILE A 109 8.33 -11.17 14.94
N ALA A 110 8.26 -10.16 14.07
CA ALA A 110 9.02 -10.02 12.81
C ALA A 110 8.46 -10.89 11.66
N MET A 111 7.44 -10.34 11.00
CA MET A 111 6.76 -10.96 9.86
C MET A 111 7.68 -11.05 8.65
N VAL A 112 7.80 -12.24 8.07
CA VAL A 112 8.49 -12.45 6.80
C VAL A 112 7.49 -12.29 5.65
N LEU A 113 7.75 -11.33 4.77
CA LEU A 113 6.96 -11.09 3.57
C LEU A 113 7.45 -11.98 2.42
N ALA A 114 6.50 -12.51 1.64
CA ALA A 114 6.74 -13.15 0.37
C ALA A 114 7.32 -12.14 -0.62
N ASN A 115 8.22 -12.61 -1.48
CA ASN A 115 8.81 -11.81 -2.57
C ASN A 115 7.93 -11.84 -3.84
N ASP A 116 6.61 -11.77 -3.65
CA ASP A 116 5.62 -11.75 -4.72
C ASP A 116 5.33 -10.31 -5.16
N PHE A 117 4.63 -10.16 -6.29
CA PHE A 117 4.23 -8.84 -6.83
C PHE A 117 3.46 -7.99 -5.81
N PHE A 118 2.66 -8.64 -4.94
CA PHE A 118 2.06 -8.01 -3.78
C PHE A 118 2.77 -8.50 -2.51
N PRO A 119 3.18 -7.60 -1.61
CA PRO A 119 3.75 -8.01 -0.33
C PRO A 119 2.64 -8.70 0.49
N GLN A 120 2.81 -9.99 0.73
CA GLN A 120 1.94 -10.81 1.56
C GLN A 120 2.78 -11.53 2.61
N PRO A 121 2.27 -11.79 3.81
CA PRO A 121 2.99 -12.60 4.78
C PRO A 121 3.09 -14.05 4.29
N ASN A 122 4.25 -14.68 4.50
CA ASN A 122 4.44 -16.11 4.18
C ASN A 122 3.58 -17.02 5.07
N THR A 123 3.30 -16.57 6.29
CA THR A 123 2.58 -17.31 7.32
C THR A 123 1.28 -16.58 7.69
N PRO A 124 0.22 -17.32 8.07
CA PRO A 124 -1.02 -16.68 8.52
C PRO A 124 -0.78 -15.90 9.80
N ILE A 125 -1.24 -14.64 9.84
CA ILE A 125 -1.13 -13.81 11.04
C ILE A 125 -2.19 -14.26 12.06
N LYS A 126 -1.75 -14.89 13.14
CA LYS A 126 -2.63 -15.32 14.22
C LYS A 126 -2.62 -14.30 15.36
N LEU A 127 -3.79 -13.76 15.68
CA LEU A 127 -4.00 -12.80 16.77
C LEU A 127 -5.21 -13.22 17.60
N LYS A 128 -5.17 -12.93 18.90
CA LYS A 128 -6.33 -13.08 19.77
C LYS A 128 -7.08 -11.76 19.85
N LEU A 129 -8.41 -11.85 19.81
CA LEU A 129 -9.33 -10.73 19.97
C LEU A 129 -9.96 -10.81 21.35
N GLU A 130 -9.85 -9.72 22.11
CA GLU A 130 -10.52 -9.56 23.40
C GLU A 130 -11.49 -8.37 23.32
N PRO A 131 -12.76 -8.50 23.71
CA PRO A 131 -13.69 -7.37 23.73
C PRO A 131 -13.16 -6.24 24.62
N ARG A 132 -13.19 -4.99 24.12
CA ARG A 132 -12.82 -3.81 24.89
C ARG A 132 -14.03 -3.36 25.71
N ALA A 133 -13.88 -3.21 27.02
CA ALA A 133 -14.98 -2.91 27.96
C ALA A 133 -15.62 -1.51 27.82
N SER A 134 -15.37 -0.75 26.75
CA SER A 134 -15.79 0.64 26.62
C SER A 134 -16.89 0.82 25.57
N ALA A 135 -18.08 0.28 25.86
CA ALA A 135 -19.35 0.72 25.25
C ALA A 135 -20.60 0.41 26.11
N ALA A 136 -20.43 -0.06 27.36
CA ALA A 136 -21.56 -0.38 28.23
C ALA A 136 -21.98 0.77 29.18
N ASN A 137 -21.17 1.83 29.32
CA ASN A 137 -21.38 2.86 30.36
C ASN A 137 -21.92 4.22 29.85
N SER A 138 -22.41 4.32 28.60
CA SER A 138 -22.95 5.58 28.06
C SER A 138 -24.45 5.57 27.76
N LEU A 139 -25.20 4.57 28.26
CA LEU A 139 -26.66 4.48 28.11
C LEU A 139 -27.42 4.44 29.44
N SER A 140 -26.76 4.82 30.55
CA SER A 140 -27.40 4.98 31.86
C SER A 140 -27.02 6.32 32.50
N SER A 141 -27.54 7.41 31.95
CA SER A 141 -27.70 8.71 32.63
C SER A 141 -28.66 9.59 31.84
#